data_AF-A0A830FQX3-F1
#
_entry.id   AF-A0A830FQX3-F1
#
_cell.length_a   1.000
_cell.length_b   1.000
_cell.length_c   1.000
_cell.angle_alpha   90.00
_cell.angle_beta   90.00
_cell.angle_gamma   90.00
#
_symmetry.space_group_name_H-M   'P 1'
#
loop_
_entity.id
_entity.type
_entity.pdbx_description
1 polymer ?
#
loop_
_entity_poly.entity_id
_entity_poly.type
_entity_poly.pdbx_seq_one_letter_code
_entity_poly.pdbx_strand_id
1 'polypeptide(L)'
;MFTDQIDADAASPADVRAQYEATLETVLDDVGVDAAAAETGIDADRLDAIRAGESAGITVTEAAEILALTDDWPDAETLKLEVQDHVMLEMSSAIVDVESLAAAIDDDLDAKEVQQRVEGRHPMTIGEYARITHHLAAENPW
;
A
#
# COMPACT_ATOMS: atom_id res chain seq x y z
N MET A 1 -10.11 9.58 -1.30
CA MET A 1 -8.96 9.06 -0.54
C MET A 1 -7.96 8.46 -1.52
N PHE A 2 -6.71 8.28 -1.11
CA PHE A 2 -5.69 7.61 -1.94
C PHE A 2 -6.14 6.22 -2.42
N THR A 3 -6.84 5.49 -1.55
CA THR A 3 -7.42 4.19 -1.84
C THR A 3 -8.50 4.22 -2.93
N ASP A 4 -9.23 5.33 -3.11
CA ASP A 4 -10.30 5.44 -4.12
C ASP A 4 -9.76 5.60 -5.55
N GLN A 5 -8.48 5.94 -5.71
CA GLN A 5 -7.85 6.09 -7.03
C GLN A 5 -7.31 4.77 -7.57
N ILE A 6 -7.34 3.71 -6.75
CA ILE A 6 -6.75 2.43 -7.06
C ILE A 6 -7.88 1.44 -7.28
N ASP A 7 -7.88 0.82 -8.45
CA ASP A 7 -8.85 -0.22 -8.77
C ASP A 7 -8.42 -1.53 -8.09
N ALA A 8 -9.01 -1.82 -6.93
CA ALA A 8 -8.79 -3.06 -6.20
C ALA A 8 -9.41 -4.30 -6.91
N ASP A 9 -10.38 -4.09 -7.80
CA ASP A 9 -11.00 -5.12 -8.64
C ASP A 9 -10.19 -5.42 -9.92
N ALA A 10 -8.97 -4.87 -10.03
CA ALA A 10 -8.06 -5.17 -11.13
C ALA A 10 -7.83 -6.69 -11.27
N ALA A 11 -7.37 -7.12 -12.46
CA ALA A 11 -7.30 -8.54 -12.81
C ALA A 11 -6.38 -9.39 -11.89
N SER A 12 -5.45 -8.75 -11.18
CA SER A 12 -4.58 -9.41 -10.22
C SER A 12 -4.05 -8.45 -9.15
N PRO A 13 -3.57 -8.98 -8.00
CA PRO A 13 -2.86 -8.18 -7.00
C PRO A 13 -1.62 -7.46 -7.54
N ALA A 14 -0.99 -8.02 -8.58
CA ALA A 14 0.16 -7.38 -9.22
C ALA A 14 -0.25 -6.13 -10.01
N ASP A 15 -1.44 -6.14 -10.62
CA ASP A 15 -2.00 -4.97 -11.30
C ASP A 15 -2.40 -3.88 -10.30
N VAL A 16 -2.97 -4.25 -9.16
CA VAL A 16 -3.23 -3.32 -8.03
C VAL A 16 -1.92 -2.69 -7.54
N ARG A 17 -0.88 -3.52 -7.31
CA ARG A 17 0.45 -3.03 -6.91
C ARG A 17 1.04 -2.06 -7.94
N ALA A 18 0.94 -2.36 -9.23
CA ALA A 18 1.47 -1.52 -10.30
C ALA A 18 0.79 -0.14 -10.34
N GLN A 19 -0.50 -0.04 -10.02
CA GLN A 19 -1.19 1.25 -9.91
C GLN A 19 -0.60 2.12 -8.78
N TYR A 20 -0.32 1.51 -7.62
CA TYR A 20 0.38 2.20 -6.53
C TYR A 20 1.78 2.66 -6.95
N GLU A 21 2.56 1.77 -7.55
CA GLU A 21 3.93 2.08 -8.02
C GLU A 21 3.94 3.22 -9.05
N ALA A 22 3.00 3.23 -10.00
CA ALA A 22 2.87 4.33 -10.97
C ALA A 22 2.55 5.68 -10.33
N THR A 23 1.78 5.67 -9.24
CA THR A 23 1.46 6.90 -8.48
C THR A 23 2.72 7.43 -7.78
N LEU A 24 3.51 6.54 -7.19
CA LEU A 24 4.79 6.89 -6.56
C LEU A 24 5.81 7.39 -7.58
N GLU A 25 5.91 6.74 -8.75
CA GLU A 25 6.74 7.20 -9.86
C GLU A 25 6.41 8.63 -10.25
N THR A 26 5.12 8.96 -10.42
CA THR A 26 4.68 10.31 -10.76
C THR A 26 5.15 11.35 -9.74
N VAL A 27 5.00 11.05 -8.44
CA VAL A 27 5.44 11.97 -7.38
C VAL A 27 6.96 12.11 -7.36
N LEU A 28 7.71 11.02 -7.55
CA LEU A 28 9.18 11.06 -7.60
C LEU A 28 9.71 11.76 -8.87
N ASP A 29 8.96 11.73 -9.97
CA ASP A 29 9.25 12.46 -11.19
C ASP A 29 9.09 13.97 -10.98
N ASP A 30 8.05 14.39 -10.26
CA ASP A 30 7.75 15.80 -9.98
C ASP A 30 8.68 16.41 -8.93
N VAL A 31 8.95 15.69 -7.84
CA VAL A 31 9.79 16.17 -6.72
C VAL A 31 11.28 16.00 -7.02
N GLY A 32 11.64 14.90 -7.70
CA GLY A 32 13.02 14.49 -7.91
C GLY A 32 13.60 13.68 -6.74
N VAL A 33 14.43 12.70 -7.07
CA VAL A 33 14.95 11.69 -6.12
C VAL A 33 15.84 12.29 -5.03
N ASP A 34 16.73 13.23 -5.36
CA ASP A 34 17.60 13.87 -4.37
C ASP A 34 16.82 14.66 -3.31
N ALA A 35 15.77 15.37 -3.75
CA ALA A 35 14.90 16.13 -2.86
C ALA A 35 14.05 15.19 -2.01
N ALA A 36 13.46 14.16 -2.63
CA ALA A 36 12.70 13.14 -1.92
C ALA A 36 13.55 12.42 -0.85
N ALA A 37 14.81 12.08 -1.15
CA ALA A 37 15.74 11.48 -0.19
C ALA A 37 16.01 12.39 1.01
N ALA A 38 16.19 13.69 0.76
CA ALA A 38 16.46 14.67 1.81
C ALA A 38 15.27 14.87 2.77
N GLU A 39 14.04 14.84 2.24
CA GLU A 39 12.83 15.09 3.03
C GLU A 39 12.32 13.82 3.73
N THR A 40 12.38 12.67 3.09
CA THR A 40 11.89 11.38 3.65
C THR A 40 12.94 10.65 4.49
N GLY A 41 14.23 10.88 4.22
CA GLY A 41 15.32 10.08 4.78
C GLY A 41 15.45 8.68 4.15
N ILE A 42 14.70 8.39 3.10
CA ILE A 42 14.84 7.15 2.31
C ILE A 42 16.09 7.28 1.43
N ASP A 43 16.82 6.18 1.31
CA ASP A 43 18.03 6.11 0.48
C ASP A 43 17.72 6.42 -1.01
N ALA A 44 18.60 7.21 -1.65
CA ALA A 44 18.39 7.65 -3.03
C ALA A 44 18.37 6.49 -4.02
N ASP A 45 19.23 5.47 -3.85
CA ASP A 45 19.23 4.29 -4.73
C ASP A 45 17.91 3.51 -4.57
N ARG A 46 17.34 3.50 -3.36
CA ARG A 46 16.03 2.91 -3.09
C ARG A 46 14.91 3.70 -3.77
N LEU A 47 14.94 5.03 -3.70
CA LEU A 47 13.96 5.88 -4.39
C LEU A 47 14.06 5.77 -5.92
N ASP A 48 15.27 5.67 -6.47
CA ASP A 48 15.47 5.38 -7.91
C ASP A 48 14.87 4.02 -8.30
N ALA A 49 15.06 2.98 -7.48
CA ALA A 49 14.45 1.68 -7.71
C ALA A 49 12.90 1.74 -7.64
N ILE A 50 12.35 2.55 -6.74
CA ILE A 50 10.89 2.78 -6.65
C ILE A 50 10.39 3.47 -7.92
N ARG A 51 11.05 4.56 -8.32
CA ARG A 51 10.75 5.30 -9.54
C ARG A 51 10.83 4.42 -10.79
N ALA A 52 11.76 3.48 -10.84
CA ALA A 52 11.88 2.54 -11.96
C ALA A 52 10.86 1.38 -11.94
N GLY A 53 10.01 1.28 -10.90
CA GLY A 53 9.11 0.14 -10.71
C GLY A 53 9.83 -1.17 -10.37
N GLU A 54 11.07 -1.09 -9.90
CA GLU A 54 11.94 -2.25 -9.60
C GLU A 54 12.00 -2.59 -8.10
N SER A 55 11.33 -1.81 -7.25
CA SER A 55 11.45 -1.95 -5.79
C SER A 55 10.60 -3.10 -5.23
N ALA A 56 11.25 -4.21 -4.94
CA ALA A 56 10.67 -5.27 -4.14
C ALA A 56 10.53 -4.82 -2.67
N GLY A 57 9.31 -4.60 -2.21
CA GLY A 57 8.99 -4.41 -0.79
C GLY A 57 9.02 -2.96 -0.32
N ILE A 58 8.46 -2.04 -1.10
CA ILE A 58 8.07 -0.70 -0.60
C ILE A 58 7.03 -0.88 0.49
N THR A 59 7.24 -0.27 1.64
CA THR A 59 6.25 -0.26 2.72
C THR A 59 5.16 0.79 2.47
N VAL A 60 3.96 0.55 3.00
CA VAL A 60 2.88 1.56 3.05
C VAL A 60 3.38 2.86 3.70
N THR A 61 4.25 2.76 4.70
CA THR A 61 4.85 3.92 5.36
C THR A 61 5.74 4.72 4.42
N GLU A 62 6.68 4.08 3.72
CA GLU A 62 7.55 4.76 2.74
C GLU A 62 6.73 5.35 1.60
N ALA A 63 5.71 4.64 1.11
CA ALA A 63 4.80 5.15 0.10
C ALA A 63 4.08 6.41 0.59
N ALA A 64 3.54 6.40 1.82
CA ALA A 64 2.88 7.57 2.40
C ALA A 64 3.83 8.75 2.58
N GLU A 65 5.09 8.51 2.95
CA GLU A 65 6.14 9.53 3.06
C GLU A 65 6.46 10.17 1.70
N ILE A 66 6.51 9.36 0.64
CA ILE A 66 6.73 9.85 -0.74
C ILE A 66 5.53 10.69 -1.21
N LEU A 67 4.31 10.19 -1.05
CA LEU A 67 3.09 10.90 -1.50
C LEU A 67 2.95 12.27 -0.81
N ALA A 68 3.25 12.33 0.49
CA ALA A 68 3.17 13.54 1.30
C ALA A 68 4.18 14.64 0.90
N LEU A 69 5.08 14.38 -0.06
CA LEU A 69 5.99 15.39 -0.61
C LEU A 69 5.29 16.41 -1.52
N THR A 70 4.03 16.16 -1.88
CA THR A 70 3.23 17.04 -2.75
C THR A 70 1.95 17.48 -2.04
N ASP A 71 1.44 18.66 -2.40
CA ASP A 71 0.18 19.19 -1.85
C ASP A 71 -1.07 18.44 -2.36
N ASP A 72 -0.91 17.50 -3.30
CA ASP A 72 -1.99 16.68 -3.85
C ASP A 72 -2.47 15.60 -2.87
N TRP A 73 -1.64 15.27 -1.88
CA TRP A 73 -1.89 14.21 -0.91
C TRP A 73 -1.90 14.74 0.53
N PRO A 74 -2.66 14.10 1.43
CA PRO A 74 -2.52 14.35 2.86
C PRO A 74 -1.11 14.03 3.37
N ASP A 75 -0.83 14.45 4.60
CA ASP A 75 0.41 14.08 5.27
C ASP A 75 0.51 12.55 5.45
N ALA A 76 1.74 12.06 5.63
CA ALA A 76 2.02 10.63 5.68
C ALA A 76 1.28 9.91 6.83
N GLU A 77 1.06 10.56 7.98
CA GLU A 77 0.32 9.96 9.10
C GLU A 77 -1.15 9.78 8.75
N THR A 78 -1.77 10.81 8.17
CA THR A 78 -3.14 10.74 7.67
C THR A 78 -3.31 9.63 6.63
N LEU A 79 -2.41 9.54 5.63
CA LEU A 79 -2.45 8.48 4.63
C LEU A 79 -2.36 7.07 5.23
N LYS A 80 -1.46 6.86 6.21
CA LYS A 80 -1.33 5.57 6.91
C LYS A 80 -2.62 5.18 7.64
N LEU A 81 -3.27 6.14 8.29
CA LEU A 81 -4.53 5.92 8.99
C LEU A 81 -5.66 5.60 8.01
N GLU A 82 -5.74 6.30 6.87
CA GLU A 82 -6.71 6.00 5.81
C GLU A 82 -6.54 4.57 5.27
N VAL A 83 -5.29 4.15 5.02
CA VAL A 83 -4.98 2.79 4.54
C VAL A 83 -5.43 1.72 5.55
N GLN A 84 -5.17 1.93 6.84
CA GLN A 84 -5.58 1.00 7.90
C GLN A 84 -7.11 0.95 8.04
N ASP A 85 -7.76 2.10 8.07
CA ASP A 85 -9.21 2.20 8.17
C ASP A 85 -9.89 1.52 6.99
N HIS A 86 -9.38 1.77 5.78
CA HIS A 86 -9.90 1.17 4.55
C HIS A 86 -9.93 -0.36 4.62
N VAL A 87 -8.81 -1.01 4.96
CA VAL A 87 -8.78 -2.48 5.05
C VAL A 87 -9.71 -3.00 6.13
N MET A 88 -9.78 -2.34 7.30
CA MET A 88 -10.71 -2.75 8.34
C MET A 88 -12.17 -2.63 7.89
N LEU A 89 -12.51 -1.57 7.17
CA LEU A 89 -13.85 -1.37 6.58
C LEU A 89 -14.16 -2.40 5.50
N GLU A 90 -13.22 -2.72 4.63
CA GLU A 90 -13.37 -3.75 3.60
C GLU A 90 -13.55 -5.14 4.20
N MET A 91 -12.73 -5.52 5.19
CA MET A 91 -12.88 -6.78 5.92
C MET A 91 -14.25 -6.89 6.57
N SER A 92 -14.72 -5.81 7.21
CA SER A 92 -16.06 -5.77 7.80
C SER A 92 -17.17 -5.87 6.75
N SER A 93 -16.98 -5.29 5.57
CA SER A 93 -17.98 -5.29 4.49
C SER A 93 -18.07 -6.65 3.79
N ALA A 94 -16.92 -7.27 3.54
CA ALA A 94 -16.80 -8.62 2.96
C ALA A 94 -17.10 -9.74 3.97
N ILE A 95 -17.21 -9.42 5.27
CA ILE A 95 -17.37 -10.41 6.36
C ILE A 95 -16.20 -11.41 6.35
N VAL A 96 -14.98 -10.90 6.12
CA VAL A 96 -13.75 -11.69 6.08
C VAL A 96 -13.03 -11.54 7.42
N ASP A 97 -12.76 -12.65 8.09
CA ASP A 97 -11.93 -12.70 9.28
C ASP A 97 -10.44 -12.84 8.92
N VAL A 98 -9.57 -12.61 9.89
CA VAL A 98 -8.11 -12.61 9.67
C VAL A 98 -7.56 -14.01 9.36
N GLU A 99 -8.16 -15.09 9.89
CA GLU A 99 -7.70 -16.46 9.61
C GLU A 99 -8.00 -16.81 8.15
N SER A 100 -9.21 -16.46 7.68
CA SER A 100 -9.62 -16.63 6.29
C SER A 100 -8.76 -15.80 5.34
N LEU A 101 -8.49 -14.53 5.69
CA LEU A 101 -7.63 -13.65 4.91
C LEU A 101 -6.20 -14.19 4.80
N ALA A 102 -5.60 -14.60 5.92
CA ALA A 102 -4.24 -15.15 5.94
C ALA A 102 -4.12 -16.45 5.11
N ALA A 103 -5.15 -17.31 5.14
CA ALA A 103 -5.19 -18.51 4.33
C ALA A 103 -5.32 -18.22 2.82
N ALA A 104 -5.89 -17.07 2.44
CA ALA A 104 -6.18 -16.73 1.06
C ALA A 104 -5.04 -15.99 0.33
N ILE A 105 -4.28 -15.14 1.03
CA ILE A 105 -3.28 -14.25 0.39
C ILE A 105 -1.93 -14.92 0.08
N ASP A 106 -1.74 -16.19 0.48
CA ASP A 106 -0.57 -17.05 0.16
C ASP A 106 0.78 -16.34 0.28
N ASP A 107 1.02 -15.69 1.42
CA ASP A 107 2.15 -14.78 1.64
C ASP A 107 3.09 -15.25 2.78
N ASP A 108 3.04 -16.54 3.13
CA ASP A 108 3.75 -17.16 4.28
C ASP A 108 3.44 -16.51 5.66
N LEU A 109 2.43 -15.63 5.73
CA LEU A 109 2.01 -14.95 6.96
C LEU A 109 0.97 -15.76 7.74
N ASP A 110 1.15 -15.84 9.06
CA ASP A 110 0.09 -16.35 9.93
C ASP A 110 -1.01 -15.29 10.21
N ALA A 111 -2.15 -15.73 10.74
CA ALA A 111 -3.27 -14.83 11.03
C ALA A 111 -2.89 -13.69 12.00
N LYS A 112 -1.98 -13.93 12.94
CA LYS A 112 -1.53 -12.89 13.87
C LYS A 112 -0.66 -11.86 13.17
N GLU A 113 0.20 -12.29 12.25
CA GLU A 113 1.04 -11.41 11.44
C GLU A 113 0.22 -10.54 10.49
N VAL A 114 -0.82 -11.12 9.88
CA VAL A 114 -1.81 -10.34 9.09
C VAL A 114 -2.53 -9.34 9.98
N GLN A 115 -3.04 -9.76 11.16
CA GLN A 115 -3.69 -8.84 12.10
C GLN A 115 -2.77 -7.67 12.49
N GLN A 116 -1.51 -7.95 12.81
CA GLN A 116 -0.56 -6.91 13.21
C GLN A 116 -0.29 -5.90 12.10
N ARG A 117 -0.25 -6.34 10.84
CA ARG A 117 -0.08 -5.44 9.70
C ARG A 117 -1.32 -4.57 9.47
N VAL A 118 -2.51 -5.17 9.47
CA VAL A 118 -3.78 -4.44 9.30
C VAL A 118 -3.99 -3.41 10.41
N GLU A 119 -3.63 -3.75 11.65
CA GLU A 119 -3.69 -2.83 12.81
C GLU A 119 -2.52 -1.82 12.86
N GLY A 120 -1.64 -1.79 11.85
CA GLY A 120 -0.50 -0.89 11.79
C GLY A 120 0.61 -1.15 12.82
N ARG A 121 0.60 -2.31 13.47
CA ARG A 121 1.59 -2.72 14.49
C ARG A 121 2.85 -3.35 13.91
N HIS A 122 2.82 -3.74 12.64
CA HIS A 122 3.97 -4.20 11.88
C HIS A 122 3.98 -3.54 10.50
N PRO A 123 5.15 -3.23 9.92
CA PRO A 123 5.21 -2.72 8.55
C PRO A 123 4.50 -3.66 7.58
N MET A 124 3.68 -3.07 6.71
CA MET A 124 3.03 -3.75 5.60
C MET A 124 3.64 -3.23 4.29
N THR A 125 3.94 -4.12 3.36
CA THR A 125 4.36 -3.73 2.00
C THR A 125 3.17 -3.36 1.13
N ILE A 126 3.39 -2.54 0.10
CA ILE A 126 2.36 -2.26 -0.92
C ILE A 126 1.94 -3.55 -1.64
N GLY A 127 2.84 -4.54 -1.77
CA GLY A 127 2.51 -5.85 -2.32
C GLY A 127 1.57 -6.66 -1.42
N GLU A 128 1.86 -6.74 -0.12
CA GLU A 128 0.96 -7.35 0.87
C GLU A 128 -0.40 -6.64 0.88
N TYR A 129 -0.39 -5.30 0.90
CA TYR A 129 -1.60 -4.49 0.86
C TYR A 129 -2.46 -4.76 -0.37
N ALA A 130 -1.85 -4.75 -1.56
CA ALA A 130 -2.52 -5.01 -2.82
C ALA A 130 -3.14 -6.43 -2.89
N ARG A 131 -2.51 -7.44 -2.28
CA ARG A 131 -3.11 -8.78 -2.16
C ARG A 131 -4.33 -8.79 -1.25
N ILE A 132 -4.23 -8.10 -0.11
CA ILE A 132 -5.32 -8.00 0.85
C ILE A 132 -6.53 -7.30 0.21
N THR A 133 -6.37 -6.08 -0.32
CA THR A 133 -7.49 -5.30 -0.88
C THR A 133 -8.09 -5.99 -2.10
N HIS A 134 -7.28 -6.55 -2.99
CA HIS A 134 -7.78 -7.35 -4.12
C HIS A 134 -8.60 -8.56 -3.66
N HIS A 135 -8.16 -9.29 -2.64
CA HIS A 135 -8.93 -10.41 -2.11
C HIS A 135 -10.26 -9.94 -1.49
N LEU A 136 -10.23 -8.85 -0.72
CA LEU A 136 -11.44 -8.32 -0.08
C LEU A 136 -12.46 -7.79 -1.10
N ALA A 137 -12.00 -7.12 -2.16
CA ALA A 137 -12.84 -6.69 -3.28
C ALA A 137 -13.51 -7.90 -3.96
N ALA A 138 -12.75 -8.97 -4.22
CA ALA A 138 -13.28 -10.21 -4.80
C ALA A 138 -14.34 -10.90 -3.92
N GLU A 139 -14.23 -10.80 -2.59
CA GLU A 139 -15.21 -11.35 -1.63
C GLU A 139 -16.44 -10.45 -1.44
N ASN A 140 -16.38 -9.18 -1.85
CA ASN A 140 -17.49 -8.22 -1.76
C ASN A 140 -17.90 -7.62 -3.12
N PRO A 141 -18.55 -8.40 -4.01
CA PRO A 141 -18.85 -7.97 -5.38
C PRO A 141 -20.05 -6.99 -5.53
N TRP A 142 -20.34 -6.17 -4.52
CA TRP A 142 -21.58 -5.36 -4.44
C TRP A 142 -21.35 -3.86 -4.28
#